data_AF-A0A6A5ZDI3-F1
#
_entry.id   AF-A0A6A5ZDI3-F1
#
_cell.length_a   1.000
_cell.length_b   1.000
_cell.length_c   1.000
_cell.angle_alpha   90.00
_cell.angle_beta   90.00
_cell.angle_gamma   90.00
#
_symmetry.space_group_name_H-M   'P 1'
#
loop_
_entity.id
_entity.type
_entity.pdbx_description
1 polymer ?
#
loop_
_entity_poly.entity_id
_entity_poly.type
_entity_poly.pdbx_seq_one_letter_code
_entity_poly.pdbx_strand_id
1 'polypeptide(L)'
;MQQQLQLQYLTSPRSRERVLVSKCCNDLIIEDVYLIEPTATIIFDPETSLYRLILLDSSHSYSVTFELSPECLESDNENRISGRAAKLQAYFTERKREGVNITVRWTDFPLALRGRQPTNGGRLDTPGQRRALVEW
;
A
#
# COMPACT_ATOMS: atom_id res chain seq x y z
N MET A 1 -5.26 -9.72 -24.26
CA MET A 1 -4.03 -10.11 -23.54
C MET A 1 -3.46 -8.97 -22.70
N GLN A 2 -3.22 -7.78 -23.27
CA GLN A 2 -2.67 -6.63 -22.52
C GLN A 2 -3.49 -6.25 -21.27
N GLN A 3 -4.82 -6.22 -21.36
CA GLN A 3 -5.69 -5.90 -20.22
C GLN A 3 -5.60 -6.92 -19.08
N GLN A 4 -5.40 -8.22 -19.38
CA GLN A 4 -5.23 -9.26 -18.36
C GLN A 4 -3.89 -9.11 -17.63
N LEU A 5 -2.82 -8.78 -18.36
CA LEU A 5 -1.51 -8.51 -17.76
C LEU A 5 -1.52 -7.25 -16.89
N GLN A 6 -2.23 -6.20 -17.33
CA GLN A 6 -2.44 -5.00 -16.54
C GLN A 6 -3.25 -5.32 -15.27
N LEU A 7 -4.31 -6.10 -15.37
CA LEU A 7 -5.09 -6.50 -14.20
C LEU A 7 -4.25 -7.31 -13.21
N GLN A 8 -3.51 -8.30 -13.71
CA GLN A 8 -2.65 -9.13 -12.87
C GLN A 8 -1.60 -8.29 -12.15
N TYR A 9 -1.01 -7.30 -12.83
CA TYR A 9 -0.16 -6.32 -12.18
C TYR A 9 -0.91 -5.63 -11.05
N LEU A 10 -2.03 -4.99 -11.34
CA LEU A 10 -2.69 -4.14 -10.36
C LEU A 10 -3.20 -4.92 -9.13
N THR A 11 -3.59 -6.18 -9.28
CA THR A 11 -4.21 -6.95 -8.19
C THR A 11 -3.29 -7.97 -7.53
N SER A 12 -2.09 -8.24 -8.07
CA SER A 12 -1.25 -9.33 -7.57
C SER A 12 0.26 -9.10 -7.78
N PRO A 13 1.12 -9.78 -7.01
CA PRO A 13 2.53 -9.91 -7.33
C PRO A 13 2.73 -10.69 -8.63
N ARG A 14 3.67 -10.25 -9.47
CA ARG A 14 4.14 -10.95 -10.67
C ARG A 14 5.32 -11.86 -10.34
N SER A 15 5.66 -12.75 -11.29
CA SER A 15 6.89 -13.52 -11.23
C SER A 15 8.10 -12.58 -11.12
N ARG A 16 9.02 -12.86 -10.17
CA ARG A 16 10.23 -12.09 -9.82
C ARG A 16 10.04 -10.89 -8.91
N GLU A 17 8.82 -10.39 -8.75
CA GLU A 17 8.52 -9.40 -7.72
C GLU A 17 8.59 -10.02 -6.31
N ARG A 18 8.94 -9.22 -5.31
CA ARG A 18 9.06 -9.65 -3.92
C ARG A 18 8.01 -8.96 -3.07
N VAL A 19 7.18 -9.73 -2.38
CA VAL A 19 6.29 -9.19 -1.33
C VAL A 19 7.15 -8.85 -0.12
N LEU A 20 7.16 -7.57 0.27
CA LEU A 20 7.91 -7.08 1.42
C LEU A 20 7.08 -7.15 2.70
N VAL A 21 5.81 -6.76 2.61
CA VAL A 21 4.85 -6.81 3.72
C VAL A 21 3.45 -7.08 3.18
N SER A 22 2.65 -7.81 3.96
CA SER A 22 1.21 -7.98 3.72
C SER A 22 0.49 -7.96 5.06
N LYS A 23 -0.55 -7.12 5.18
CA LYS A 23 -1.27 -6.90 6.44
C LYS A 23 -2.74 -6.60 6.15
N CYS A 24 -3.64 -7.19 6.94
CA CYS A 24 -5.05 -6.79 6.93
C CYS A 24 -5.20 -5.45 7.63
N CYS A 25 -5.98 -4.56 7.04
CA CYS A 25 -6.31 -3.26 7.59
C CYS A 25 -7.77 -3.24 8.04
N ASN A 26 -8.11 -2.28 8.90
CA ASN A 26 -9.51 -1.90 9.07
C ASN A 26 -10.03 -1.27 7.77
N ASP A 27 -11.34 -1.13 7.66
CA ASP A 27 -11.98 -0.47 6.53
C ASP A 27 -11.32 0.87 6.17
N LEU A 28 -11.16 1.09 4.87
CA LEU A 28 -10.52 2.28 4.32
C LEU A 28 -11.46 2.99 3.34
N ILE A 29 -11.49 4.31 3.41
CA ILE A 29 -12.06 5.15 2.35
C ILE A 29 -10.90 5.87 1.67
N ILE A 30 -10.81 5.72 0.36
CA ILE A 30 -9.86 6.44 -0.50
C ILE A 30 -10.69 7.14 -1.57
N GLU A 31 -10.75 8.46 -1.50
CA GLU A 31 -11.66 9.28 -2.30
C GLU A 31 -13.12 8.80 -2.18
N ASP A 32 -13.70 8.31 -3.28
CA ASP A 32 -15.06 7.78 -3.42
C ASP A 32 -15.14 6.25 -3.32
N VAL A 33 -14.01 5.57 -3.05
CA VAL A 33 -13.95 4.10 -2.95
C VAL A 33 -13.82 3.66 -1.50
N TYR A 34 -14.75 2.81 -1.08
CA TYR A 34 -14.74 2.13 0.21
C TYR A 34 -14.22 0.71 0.04
N LEU A 35 -13.18 0.37 0.81
CA LEU A 35 -12.57 -0.94 0.88
C LEU A 35 -12.88 -1.55 2.25
N ILE A 36 -13.48 -2.74 2.25
CA ILE A 36 -13.90 -3.48 3.45
C ILE A 36 -12.75 -4.40 3.87
N GLU A 37 -12.21 -4.16 5.06
CA GLU A 37 -11.10 -4.92 5.64
C GLU A 37 -9.98 -5.26 4.63
N PRO A 38 -9.43 -4.27 3.89
CA PRO A 38 -8.54 -4.56 2.78
C PRO A 38 -7.23 -5.17 3.27
N THR A 39 -6.65 -6.04 2.44
CA THR A 39 -5.27 -6.47 2.60
C THR A 39 -4.36 -5.46 1.90
N ALA A 40 -3.48 -4.83 2.67
CA ALA A 40 -2.41 -3.97 2.18
C ALA A 40 -1.15 -4.81 1.92
N THR A 41 -0.69 -4.85 0.68
CA THR A 41 0.51 -5.58 0.27
C THR A 41 1.50 -4.65 -0.41
N ILE A 42 2.71 -4.52 0.13
CA ILE A 42 3.82 -3.81 -0.51
C ILE A 42 4.68 -4.81 -1.26
N ILE A 43 4.90 -4.51 -2.53
CA ILE A 43 5.63 -5.34 -3.48
C ILE A 43 6.80 -4.51 -4.00
N PHE A 44 7.97 -5.13 -4.07
CA PHE A 44 9.16 -4.56 -4.69
C PHE A 44 9.45 -5.29 -6.00
N ASP A 45 9.63 -4.51 -7.07
CA ASP A 45 10.10 -5.00 -8.35
C ASP A 45 11.62 -4.76 -8.47
N PRO A 46 12.46 -5.81 -8.40
CA PRO A 46 13.90 -5.66 -8.50
C PRO A 46 14.39 -5.26 -9.89
N GLU A 47 13.60 -5.47 -10.96
CA GLU A 47 14.00 -5.11 -12.32
C GLU A 47 13.89 -3.60 -12.54
N THR A 48 12.84 -2.97 -12.01
CA THR A 48 12.60 -1.52 -12.15
C THR A 48 13.02 -0.71 -10.93
N SER A 49 13.36 -1.36 -9.81
CA SER A 49 13.60 -0.72 -8.51
C SER A 49 12.42 0.12 -8.02
N LEU A 50 11.19 -0.26 -8.40
CA LEU A 50 9.97 0.41 -8.00
C LEU A 50 9.22 -0.40 -6.95
N TYR A 51 8.46 0.33 -6.13
CA TYR A 51 7.59 -0.24 -5.13
C TYR A 51 6.13 -0.07 -5.55
N ARG A 52 5.30 -0.98 -5.08
CA ARG A 52 3.88 -0.97 -5.37
C ARG A 52 3.10 -1.38 -4.14
N LEU A 53 2.15 -0.55 -3.75
CA LEU A 53 1.19 -0.88 -2.71
C LEU A 53 -0.11 -1.30 -3.37
N ILE A 54 -0.59 -2.52 -3.07
CA ILE A 54 -1.92 -2.98 -3.43
C ILE A 54 -2.78 -2.96 -2.16
N LEU A 55 -3.95 -2.32 -2.24
CA LEU A 55 -5.02 -2.44 -1.26
C LEU A 55 -6.13 -3.24 -1.91
N LEU A 56 -6.25 -4.51 -1.53
CA LEU A 56 -7.22 -5.43 -2.09
C LEU A 56 -8.34 -5.64 -1.08
N ASP A 57 -9.56 -5.27 -1.47
CA ASP A 57 -10.76 -5.49 -0.67
C ASP A 57 -10.96 -6.98 -0.34
N SER A 58 -11.55 -7.28 0.82
CA SER A 58 -11.82 -8.65 1.26
C SER A 58 -12.69 -9.45 0.29
N SER A 59 -13.63 -8.77 -0.40
CA SER A 59 -14.48 -9.39 -1.41
C SER A 59 -13.77 -9.60 -2.76
N HIS A 60 -12.54 -9.10 -2.91
CA HIS A 60 -11.76 -9.06 -4.16
C HIS A 60 -12.46 -8.30 -5.32
N SER A 61 -13.52 -7.54 -5.02
CA SER A 61 -14.28 -6.77 -6.01
C SER A 61 -13.63 -5.43 -6.33
N TYR A 62 -12.91 -4.86 -5.38
CA TYR A 62 -12.19 -3.60 -5.53
C TYR A 62 -10.72 -3.74 -5.17
N SER A 63 -9.86 -3.02 -5.88
CA SER A 63 -8.51 -2.77 -5.42
C SER A 63 -8.04 -1.35 -5.76
N VAL A 64 -7.19 -0.81 -4.89
CA VAL A 64 -6.49 0.45 -5.14
C VAL A 64 -5.00 0.18 -5.13
N THR A 65 -4.32 0.52 -6.22
CA THR A 65 -2.90 0.23 -6.39
C THR A 65 -2.12 1.51 -6.59
N PHE A 66 -1.11 1.72 -5.77
CA PHE A 66 -0.21 2.87 -5.84
C PHE A 66 1.15 2.44 -6.37
N GLU A 67 1.69 3.20 -7.30
CA GLU A 67 3.11 3.12 -7.66
C GLU A 67 3.89 4.06 -6.74
N LEU A 68 4.87 3.51 -6.03
CA LEU A 68 5.66 4.19 -5.02
C LEU A 68 7.10 4.27 -5.52
N SER A 69 7.62 5.48 -5.60
CA SER A 69 9.04 5.68 -5.84
C SER A 69 9.83 5.39 -4.56
N PRO A 70 11.12 5.01 -4.64
CA PRO A 70 11.94 4.78 -3.45
C PRO A 70 11.92 5.96 -2.47
N GLU A 71 11.86 7.19 -2.97
CA GLU A 71 11.79 8.42 -2.17
C GLU A 71 10.49 8.53 -1.35
N CYS A 72 9.42 7.82 -1.76
CA CYS A 72 8.19 7.72 -0.97
C CYS A 72 8.35 6.83 0.27
N LEU A 73 9.34 5.94 0.25
CA LEU A 73 9.66 5.01 1.34
C LEU A 73 10.87 5.48 2.16
N GLU A 74 11.81 6.20 1.54
CA GLU A 74 12.92 6.88 2.19
C GLU A 74 12.44 8.18 2.84
N SER A 75 11.56 8.05 3.83
CA SER A 75 11.41 9.09 4.84
C SER A 75 12.23 8.67 6.05
N ASP A 76 13.30 9.43 6.28
CA ASP A 76 14.29 9.33 7.35
C ASP A 76 13.69 8.99 8.73
N ASN A 77 14.58 8.51 9.61
CA ASN A 77 14.43 8.13 11.02
C ASN A 77 13.60 9.04 11.96
N GLU A 78 12.86 10.03 11.45
CA GLU A 78 11.82 10.80 12.11
C GLU A 78 10.53 10.84 11.29
N ASN A 79 9.84 9.71 11.22
CA ASN A 79 8.38 9.64 11.40
C ASN A 79 7.48 10.55 10.54
N ARG A 80 7.86 10.85 9.30
CA ARG A 80 7.00 11.53 8.33
C ARG A 80 7.41 11.13 6.92
N ILE A 81 6.55 10.39 6.21
CA ILE A 81 6.37 10.64 4.77
C ILE A 81 6.17 12.15 4.70
N SER A 82 7.19 12.86 4.22
CA SER A 82 7.33 14.31 4.39
C SER A 82 5.99 14.97 4.04
N GLY A 83 5.45 15.71 5.00
CA GLY A 83 4.05 16.12 5.09
C GLY A 83 3.55 17.11 4.03
N ARG A 84 4.02 17.02 2.79
CA ARG A 84 3.21 17.42 1.64
C ARG A 84 2.51 16.16 1.19
N ALA A 85 1.20 16.18 1.13
CA ALA A 85 0.43 15.11 0.49
C ALA A 85 0.89 15.02 -0.96
N ALA A 86 1.94 14.21 -1.21
CA ALA A 86 2.38 13.90 -2.54
C ALA A 86 1.21 13.12 -3.13
N LYS A 87 0.49 13.77 -4.04
CA LYS A 87 -0.48 13.04 -4.84
C LYS A 87 0.27 11.94 -5.54
N LEU A 88 -0.16 10.72 -5.34
CA LEU A 88 0.39 9.55 -5.99
C LEU A 88 -0.56 9.09 -7.07
N GLN A 89 0.01 8.59 -8.15
CA GLN A 89 -0.78 7.94 -9.17
C GLN A 89 -1.31 6.62 -8.59
N ALA A 90 -2.63 6.49 -8.57
CA ALA A 90 -3.32 5.31 -8.11
C ALA A 90 -4.25 4.76 -9.19
N TYR A 91 -4.33 3.44 -9.23
CA TYR A 91 -5.19 2.67 -10.11
C TYR A 91 -6.31 2.07 -9.29
N PHE A 92 -7.53 2.52 -9.58
CA PHE A 92 -8.76 2.03 -8.98
C PHE A 92 -9.32 0.95 -9.90
N THR A 93 -9.32 -0.29 -9.42
CA THR A 93 -9.81 -1.45 -10.15
C THR A 93 -11.12 -1.91 -9.54
N GLU A 94 -12.16 -2.02 -10.35
CA GLU A 94 -13.48 -2.50 -9.97
C GLU A 94 -13.88 -3.69 -10.86
N ARG A 95 -14.12 -4.85 -10.25
CA ARG A 95 -14.58 -6.06 -10.94
C ARG A 95 -16.10 -6.12 -10.91
N LYS A 96 -16.74 -6.01 -12.08
CA LYS A 96 -18.17 -6.18 -12.29
C LYS A 96 -18.46 -7.50 -13.00
N ARG A 97 -19.73 -7.90 -13.02
CA ARG A 97 -20.20 -9.05 -13.82
C ARG A 97 -19.90 -8.88 -15.31
N GLU A 98 -19.95 -7.64 -15.80
CA GLU A 98 -19.78 -7.27 -17.21
C GLU A 98 -18.32 -7.10 -17.63
N GLY A 99 -17.38 -7.07 -16.67
CA GLY A 99 -15.96 -6.86 -16.95
C GLY A 99 -15.23 -6.14 -15.82
N VAL A 100 -14.06 -5.60 -16.14
CA VAL A 100 -13.24 -4.86 -15.16
C VAL A 100 -13.07 -3.42 -15.61
N ASN A 101 -13.37 -2.49 -14.71
CA ASN A 101 -13.12 -1.07 -14.90
C ASN A 101 -11.82 -0.68 -14.17
N ILE A 102 -10.95 0.06 -14.86
CA ILE A 102 -9.71 0.58 -14.30
C ILE A 102 -9.73 2.10 -14.51
N THR A 103 -9.71 2.84 -13.42
CA THR A 103 -9.60 4.31 -13.44
C THR A 103 -8.28 4.73 -12.82
N VAL A 104 -7.57 5.66 -13.46
CA VAL A 104 -6.28 6.16 -12.98
C VAL A 104 -6.46 7.59 -12.50
N ARG A 105 -6.02 7.88 -11.27
CA ARG A 105 -6.17 9.20 -10.65
C ARG A 105 -4.96 9.55 -9.79
N TRP A 106 -4.79 10.84 -9.54
CA TRP A 106 -3.81 11.36 -8.60
C TRP A 106 -4.49 11.57 -7.24
N THR A 107 -4.26 10.63 -6.32
CA THR A 107 -4.91 10.60 -4.99
C THR A 107 -3.88 10.80 -3.88
N ASP A 108 -4.34 11.30 -2.75
CA ASP A 108 -3.53 11.37 -1.54
C ASP A 108 -3.25 9.95 -1.00
N PHE A 109 -2.06 9.74 -0.46
CA PHE A 109 -1.73 8.49 0.21
C PHE A 109 -2.63 8.30 1.44
N PRO A 110 -3.27 7.14 1.63
CA PRO A 110 -4.22 6.92 2.72
C PRO A 110 -3.54 7.07 4.09
N LEU A 111 -3.91 8.12 4.83
CA LEU A 111 -3.35 8.43 6.15
C LEU A 111 -3.59 7.31 7.16
N ALA A 112 -4.66 6.53 7.00
CA ALA A 112 -4.98 5.39 7.86
C ALA A 112 -3.93 4.26 7.79
N LEU A 113 -3.10 4.24 6.73
CA LEU A 113 -1.95 3.33 6.62
C LEU A 113 -0.67 3.90 7.24
N ARG A 114 -0.64 5.20 7.58
CA ARG A 114 0.45 5.80 8.34
C ARG A 114 0.22 5.42 9.80
N GLY A 115 1.01 4.48 10.31
CA GLY A 115 0.82 3.86 11.62
C GLY A 115 0.43 4.84 12.73
N ARG A 116 -0.51 4.44 13.60
CA ARG A 116 -0.69 5.13 14.88
C ARG A 116 0.55 4.88 15.73
N GLN A 117 1.19 5.93 16.26
CA GLN A 117 2.01 5.75 17.47
C GLN A 117 1.13 5.02 18.51
N PRO A 118 1.63 3.97 19.18
CA PRO A 118 1.01 3.53 20.41
C PRO A 118 1.13 4.69 21.41
N THR A 119 0.04 5.42 21.63
CA THR A 119 -0.10 6.27 22.80
C THR A 119 -0.24 5.36 24.00
N ASN A 120 0.88 4.92 24.58
CA ASN A 120 0.92 4.47 25.97
C ASN A 120 2.32 4.66 26.52
N GLY A 121 2.46 5.65 27.39
CA GLY A 121 3.59 5.77 28.29
C GLY A 121 3.69 4.53 29.16
N GLY A 122 4.74 3.76 28.94
CA GLY A 122 5.09 2.59 29.72
C GLY A 122 6.60 2.46 29.71
N ARG A 123 7.24 3.11 30.68
CA ARG A 123 8.67 3.07 30.95
C ARG A 123 9.12 1.61 31.09
N LEU A 124 9.98 1.14 30.19
CA LEU A 124 10.72 -0.12 30.36
C LEU A 124 12.20 0.13 30.06
N ASP A 125 12.96 0.24 31.16
CA ASP A 125 14.41 0.16 31.20
C ASP A 125 14.87 -1.24 30.77
N THR A 126 15.61 -1.39 29.66
CA THR A 126 16.70 -2.37 29.50
C THR A 126 17.54 -2.10 28.24
N PRO A 127 18.88 -2.14 28.29
CA PRO A 127 19.74 -1.98 27.13
C PRO A 127 20.13 -3.35 26.54
N GLY A 128 19.99 -3.51 25.22
CA GLY A 128 20.62 -4.62 24.51
C GLY A 128 19.78 -5.20 23.36
N GLN A 129 20.25 -4.95 22.13
CA GLN A 129 20.02 -5.73 20.92
C GLN A 129 18.56 -6.11 20.58
N ARG A 130 18.03 -5.47 19.53
CA ARG A 130 17.57 -6.14 18.30
C ARG A 130 17.30 -5.10 17.22
N ARG A 131 17.75 -5.42 16.01
CA ARG A 131 17.40 -4.74 14.76
C ARG A 131 15.88 -4.60 14.71
N ALA A 132 15.37 -3.38 14.81
CA ALA A 132 13.96 -3.10 14.56
C ALA A 132 13.75 -3.26 13.05
N LEU A 133 13.11 -4.37 12.68
CA LEU A 133 12.36 -4.43 11.44
C LEU A 133 11.40 -3.25 11.41
N VAL A 134 11.21 -2.70 10.22
CA VAL A 134 10.26 -1.62 9.96
C VAL A 134 8.86 -2.10 10.38
N GLU A 135 8.41 -1.68 11.55
CA GLU A 135 7.04 -1.85 12.01
C GLU A 135 6.21 -0.65 11.50
N TRP A 136 5.17 -0.94 10.70
CA TRP A 136 4.11 -0.01 10.29
C TRP A 136 2.79 -0.34 11.01
#